data_AF-A0A2V5MHH9-F1
#
_entry.id   AF-A0A2V5MHH9-F1
#
_cell.length_a   1.000
_cell.length_b   1.000
_cell.length_c   1.000
_cell.angle_alpha   90.00
_cell.angle_beta   90.00
_cell.angle_gamma   90.00
#
_symmetry.space_group_name_H-M   'P 1'
#
loop_
_entity.id
_entity.type
_entity.pdbx_description
1 polymer ?
#
loop_
_entity_poly.entity_id
_entity_poly.type
_entity_poly.pdbx_seq_one_letter_code
_entity_poly.pdbx_strand_id
1 'polypeptide(L)'
;FLGRFPEALRKLDQVLDITPNDVDTLAEKALTAQAEGDLTRAATLLNPLRPTASAPFALEAQVYQTILERQPARLIRRLKELLAEPDPALGYLNGELRFWLGWAQDLAGDHGAAQESWRQARSELEPFLKEQPENFALIGDLALTNMGLGDKTAALALAERAIAASPIEKNAMDGPSSIEVLARVAAQTGESDRAIAALEKVLSIPGAGAWTLNIPLTPALLRLDPMFDPLRSNPRFQKLCDKKQP
;
A
#
# COMPACT_ATOMS: atom_id res chain seq x y z
N PHE A 1 6.16 -5.29 -14.98
CA PHE A 1 6.61 -6.63 -14.56
C PHE A 1 5.39 -7.50 -14.18
N LEU A 2 4.77 -8.19 -15.14
CA LEU A 2 3.46 -8.87 -14.97
C LEU A 2 3.59 -10.22 -14.22
N GLY A 3 3.85 -10.21 -12.91
CA GLY A 3 3.92 -11.43 -12.08
C GLY A 3 5.14 -12.33 -12.33
N ARG A 4 6.04 -11.94 -13.24
CA ARG A 4 7.30 -12.62 -13.53
C ARG A 4 8.44 -12.07 -12.68
N PHE A 5 8.38 -12.32 -11.37
CA PHE A 5 9.40 -11.84 -10.43
C PHE A 5 10.85 -12.21 -10.83
N PRO A 6 11.15 -13.42 -11.36
CA PRO A 6 12.52 -13.74 -11.76
C PRO A 6 13.07 -12.88 -12.90
N GLU A 7 12.21 -12.46 -13.83
CA GLU A 7 12.62 -11.57 -14.93
C GLU A 7 12.79 -10.13 -14.44
N ALA A 8 11.95 -9.70 -13.50
CA ALA A 8 12.06 -8.41 -12.82
C ALA A 8 13.36 -8.27 -12.07
N LEU A 9 13.63 -9.22 -11.18
CA LEU A 9 14.83 -9.24 -10.36
C LEU A 9 16.09 -9.20 -11.23
N ARG A 10 16.13 -9.94 -12.35
CA ARG A 10 17.29 -9.94 -13.26
C ARG A 10 17.54 -8.56 -13.90
N LYS A 11 16.49 -7.80 -14.23
CA LYS A 11 16.64 -6.44 -14.76
C LYS A 11 17.09 -5.47 -13.67
N LEU A 12 16.56 -5.60 -12.46
CA LEU A 12 16.98 -4.78 -11.32
C LEU A 12 18.45 -5.07 -10.94
N ASP A 13 18.89 -6.33 -11.03
CA ASP A 13 20.29 -6.71 -10.84
C ASP A 13 21.22 -6.00 -11.86
N GLN A 14 20.81 -5.92 -13.13
CA GLN A 14 21.58 -5.18 -14.14
C GLN A 14 21.69 -3.69 -13.83
N VAL A 15 20.66 -3.08 -13.23
CA VAL A 15 20.72 -1.69 -12.78
C VAL A 15 21.71 -1.55 -11.61
N LEU A 16 21.68 -2.48 -10.65
CA LEU A 16 22.58 -2.47 -9.50
C LEU A 16 24.05 -2.77 -9.87
N ASP A 17 24.29 -3.49 -10.96
CA ASP A 17 25.65 -3.65 -11.50
C ASP A 17 26.26 -2.30 -11.96
N ILE A 18 25.41 -1.34 -12.34
CA ILE A 18 25.81 0.00 -12.78
C ILE A 18 25.81 0.98 -11.60
N THR A 19 24.74 0.95 -10.80
CA THR A 19 24.52 1.83 -9.65
C THR A 19 24.18 0.99 -8.41
N PRO A 20 25.17 0.43 -7.69
CA PRO A 20 24.94 -0.55 -6.62
C PRO A 20 24.11 -0.04 -5.44
N ASN A 21 24.06 1.28 -5.25
CA ASN A 21 23.37 1.93 -4.13
C ASN A 21 22.10 2.68 -4.56
N ASP A 22 21.55 2.35 -5.73
CA ASP A 22 20.30 2.96 -6.18
C ASP A 22 19.14 2.58 -5.23
N VAL A 23 18.60 3.59 -4.53
CA VAL A 23 17.66 3.41 -3.42
C VAL A 23 16.33 2.83 -3.91
N ASP A 24 15.82 3.32 -5.03
CA ASP A 24 14.53 2.90 -5.58
C ASP A 24 14.61 1.48 -6.14
N THR A 25 15.71 1.13 -6.83
CA THR A 25 15.93 -0.25 -7.31
C THR A 25 16.03 -1.25 -6.15
N LEU A 26 16.71 -0.89 -5.06
CA LEU A 26 16.78 -1.73 -3.86
C LEU A 26 15.41 -1.88 -3.18
N ALA A 27 14.62 -0.79 -3.13
CA ALA A 27 13.26 -0.83 -2.62
C ALA A 27 12.34 -1.72 -3.49
N GLU A 28 12.42 -1.64 -4.82
CA GLU A 28 11.61 -2.48 -5.72
C GLU A 28 11.92 -3.98 -5.55
N LYS A 29 13.21 -4.34 -5.39
CA LYS A 29 13.61 -5.72 -5.06
C LYS A 29 13.06 -6.17 -3.71
N ALA A 30 13.00 -5.27 -2.72
CA ALA A 30 12.47 -5.58 -1.42
C ALA A 30 10.95 -5.79 -1.43
N LEU A 31 10.21 -4.94 -2.16
CA LEU A 31 8.77 -5.09 -2.35
C LEU A 31 8.44 -6.40 -3.08
N THR A 32 9.26 -6.79 -4.06
CA THR A 32 9.17 -8.12 -4.69
C THR A 32 9.33 -9.23 -3.65
N ALA A 33 10.29 -9.11 -2.74
CA ALA A 33 10.48 -10.07 -1.65
C ALA A 33 9.29 -10.11 -0.68
N GLN A 34 8.71 -8.95 -0.33
CA GLN A 34 7.47 -8.88 0.44
C GLN A 34 6.31 -9.58 -0.27
N ALA A 35 6.18 -9.36 -1.58
CA ALA A 35 5.16 -9.99 -2.42
C ALA A 35 5.34 -11.50 -2.54
N GLU A 36 6.56 -12.03 -2.41
CA GLU A 36 6.84 -13.46 -2.31
C GLU A 36 6.64 -14.01 -0.88
N GLY A 37 6.47 -13.12 0.10
CA GLY A 37 6.39 -13.46 1.53
C GLY A 37 7.75 -13.68 2.20
N ASP A 38 8.85 -13.37 1.51
CA ASP A 38 10.21 -13.43 2.03
C ASP A 38 10.58 -12.12 2.74
N LEU A 39 10.01 -11.94 3.93
CA LEU A 39 10.25 -10.77 4.77
C LEU A 39 11.72 -10.65 5.21
N THR A 40 12.45 -11.76 5.29
CA THR A 40 13.89 -11.72 5.67
C THR A 40 14.72 -11.10 4.56
N ARG A 41 14.49 -11.49 3.31
CA ARG A 41 15.16 -10.89 2.15
C ARG A 41 14.77 -9.43 1.98
N ALA A 42 13.49 -9.09 2.16
CA ALA A 42 13.02 -7.72 2.13
C ALA A 42 13.74 -6.85 3.20
N ALA A 43 13.78 -7.32 4.45
CA ALA A 43 14.46 -6.62 5.55
C ALA A 43 15.95 -6.43 5.27
N THR A 44 16.63 -7.41 4.68
CA THR A 44 18.05 -7.33 4.31
C THR A 44 18.32 -6.18 3.34
N LEU A 45 17.43 -5.98 2.37
CA LEU A 45 17.53 -4.91 1.37
C LEU A 45 17.15 -3.55 1.94
N LEU A 46 16.13 -3.48 2.81
CA LEU A 46 15.56 -2.23 3.31
C LEU A 46 16.30 -1.65 4.52
N ASN A 47 16.83 -2.49 5.41
CA ASN A 47 17.46 -2.04 6.67
C ASN A 47 18.67 -1.10 6.49
N PRO A 48 19.53 -1.26 5.46
CA PRO A 48 20.63 -0.35 5.20
C PRO A 48 20.16 1.02 4.68
N LEU A 49 19.00 1.09 4.02
CA LEU A 49 18.53 2.30 3.36
C LEU A 49 18.18 3.40 4.37
N ARG A 50 18.44 4.65 3.98
CA ARG A 50 18.10 5.86 4.75
C ARG A 50 17.36 6.83 3.83
N PRO A 51 16.14 6.47 3.36
CA PRO A 51 15.38 7.35 2.47
C PRO A 51 14.99 8.65 3.19
N THR A 52 14.97 9.72 2.41
CA THR A 52 14.40 11.02 2.78
C THR A 52 12.90 11.02 2.45
N ALA A 53 12.17 12.02 2.93
CA ALA A 53 10.76 12.18 2.55
C ALA A 53 10.56 12.41 1.04
N SER A 54 11.60 12.87 0.34
CA SER A 54 11.63 13.01 -1.13
C SER A 54 11.85 11.70 -1.90
N ALA A 55 12.05 10.57 -1.20
CA ALA A 55 12.08 9.23 -1.77
C ALA A 55 10.93 8.39 -1.15
N PRO A 56 9.66 8.77 -1.42
CA PRO A 56 8.49 8.22 -0.74
C PRO A 56 8.38 6.70 -0.93
N PHE A 57 8.66 6.21 -2.14
CA PHE A 57 8.61 4.79 -2.48
C PHE A 57 9.47 3.89 -1.58
N ALA A 58 10.73 4.26 -1.35
CA ALA A 58 11.62 3.49 -0.49
C ALA A 58 11.23 3.60 1.00
N LEU A 59 10.69 4.75 1.41
CA LEU A 59 10.19 4.96 2.76
C LEU A 59 8.93 4.13 3.01
N GLU A 60 7.98 4.11 2.09
CA GLU A 60 6.76 3.30 2.11
C GLU A 60 7.09 1.81 2.16
N ALA A 61 8.06 1.34 1.35
CA ALA A 61 8.53 -0.03 1.40
C ALA A 61 9.07 -0.42 2.79
N GLN A 62 9.80 0.49 3.47
CA GLN A 62 10.25 0.30 4.85
C GLN A 62 9.09 0.26 5.85
N VAL A 63 8.12 1.17 5.72
CA VAL A 63 6.95 1.20 6.60
C VAL A 63 6.13 -0.08 6.43
N TYR A 64 5.84 -0.47 5.18
CA TYR A 64 5.11 -1.68 4.87
C TYR A 64 5.83 -2.93 5.37
N GLN A 65 7.15 -3.01 5.25
CA GLN A 65 7.94 -4.10 5.85
C GLN A 65 7.60 -4.28 7.34
N THR A 66 7.67 -3.19 8.11
CA THR A 66 7.42 -3.26 9.55
C THR A 66 5.97 -3.55 9.90
N ILE A 67 5.04 -3.17 9.03
CA ILE A 67 3.62 -3.51 9.16
C ILE A 67 3.42 -5.02 8.93
N LEU A 68 4.03 -5.58 7.88
CA LEU A 68 3.98 -7.03 7.61
C LEU A 68 4.64 -7.85 8.74
N GLU A 69 5.71 -7.32 9.34
CA GLU A 69 6.41 -7.91 10.51
C GLU A 69 5.69 -7.67 11.85
N ARG A 70 4.62 -6.86 11.87
CA ARG A 70 3.88 -6.45 13.07
C ARG A 70 4.76 -5.72 14.11
N GLN A 71 5.77 -4.98 13.65
CA GLN A 71 6.75 -4.27 14.47
C GLN A 71 6.97 -2.81 14.01
N PRO A 72 5.93 -1.97 13.95
CA PRO A 72 6.01 -0.63 13.35
C PRO A 72 6.74 0.43 14.18
N ALA A 73 7.10 0.15 15.45
CA ALA A 73 7.56 1.16 16.42
C ALA A 73 8.70 2.05 15.92
N ARG A 74 9.71 1.47 15.25
CA ARG A 74 10.86 2.22 14.72
C ARG A 74 10.45 3.18 13.61
N LEU A 75 9.57 2.74 12.71
CA LEU A 75 9.16 3.54 11.55
C LEU A 75 8.13 4.61 11.94
N ILE A 76 7.28 4.37 12.95
CA ILE A 76 6.44 5.41 13.54
C ILE A 76 7.27 6.61 13.99
N ARG A 77 8.36 6.37 14.75
CA ARG A 77 9.24 7.46 15.20
C ARG A 77 9.82 8.23 14.02
N ARG A 78 10.31 7.52 12.99
CA ARG A 78 10.91 8.13 11.81
C ARG A 78 9.92 8.97 11.00
N LEU A 79 8.71 8.46 10.78
CA LEU A 79 7.66 9.20 10.09
C LEU A 79 7.26 10.46 10.87
N LYS A 80 7.16 10.39 12.20
CA LYS A 80 6.89 11.58 13.03
C LYS A 80 7.99 12.64 12.92
N GLU A 81 9.25 12.24 12.85
CA GLU A 81 10.37 13.18 12.62
C GLU A 81 10.27 13.86 11.25
N LEU A 82 9.98 13.10 10.19
CA LEU A 82 9.85 13.64 8.83
C LEU A 82 8.64 14.56 8.67
N LEU A 83 7.52 14.24 9.33
CA LEU A 83 6.26 14.98 9.23
C LEU A 83 6.13 16.11 10.26
N ALA A 84 7.16 16.35 11.08
CA ALA A 84 7.19 17.48 12.01
C ALA A 84 7.33 18.82 11.27
N GLU A 85 8.16 18.84 10.22
CA GLU A 85 8.37 19.98 9.33
C GLU A 85 8.33 19.48 7.87
N PRO A 86 7.13 19.14 7.35
CA PRO A 86 7.00 18.55 6.03
C PRO A 86 7.38 19.58 4.95
N ASP A 87 8.15 19.15 3.95
CA ASP A 87 8.47 19.98 2.79
C ASP A 87 7.20 20.18 1.93
N PRO A 88 6.70 21.42 1.77
CA PRO A 88 5.52 21.69 0.96
C PRO A 88 5.68 21.27 -0.50
N ALA A 89 6.92 21.20 -1.02
CA ALA A 89 7.18 20.78 -2.39
C ALA A 89 6.82 19.31 -2.66
N LEU A 90 6.66 18.49 -1.62
CA LEU A 90 6.21 17.10 -1.73
C LEU A 90 4.70 16.97 -2.03
N GLY A 91 3.93 18.07 -1.93
CA GLY A 91 2.52 18.08 -2.29
C GLY A 91 1.71 17.05 -1.51
N TYR A 92 0.92 16.22 -2.23
CA TYR A 92 0.05 15.22 -1.62
C TYR A 92 0.79 14.05 -0.97
N LEU A 93 2.08 13.85 -1.26
CA LEU A 93 2.89 12.79 -0.64
C LEU A 93 2.98 12.96 0.89
N ASN A 94 2.91 14.20 1.40
CA ASN A 94 2.83 14.44 2.84
C ASN A 94 1.57 13.79 3.45
N GLY A 95 0.43 13.93 2.76
CA GLY A 95 -0.82 13.32 3.19
C GLY A 95 -0.79 11.79 3.09
N GLU A 96 -0.17 11.24 2.06
CA GLU A 96 0.06 9.80 1.92
C GLU A 96 0.93 9.25 3.06
N LEU A 97 2.05 9.89 3.38
CA LEU A 97 2.90 9.52 4.52
C LEU A 97 2.16 9.60 5.86
N ARG A 98 1.21 10.53 6.01
CA ARG A 98 0.33 10.58 7.19
C ARG A 98 -0.64 9.42 7.26
N PHE A 99 -1.16 8.96 6.11
CA PHE A 99 -1.96 7.74 6.07
C PHE A 99 -1.14 6.53 6.57
N TRP A 100 0.07 6.36 6.06
CA TRP A 100 1.00 5.30 6.48
C TRP A 100 1.34 5.40 7.98
N LEU A 101 1.59 6.61 8.49
CA LEU A 101 1.82 6.84 9.92
C LEU A 101 0.60 6.41 10.75
N GLY A 102 -0.61 6.77 10.33
CA GLY A 102 -1.84 6.37 11.01
C GLY A 102 -2.02 4.87 11.05
N TRP A 103 -1.78 4.17 9.94
CA TRP A 103 -1.86 2.71 9.90
C TRP A 103 -0.83 2.04 10.81
N ALA A 104 0.42 2.52 10.78
CA ALA A 104 1.48 2.01 11.65
C ALA A 104 1.15 2.21 13.14
N GLN A 105 0.59 3.37 13.52
CA GLN A 105 0.17 3.69 14.89
C GLN A 105 -1.01 2.82 15.35
N ASP A 106 -2.00 2.61 14.49
CA ASP A 106 -3.17 1.77 14.79
C ASP A 106 -2.74 0.34 15.06
N LEU A 107 -1.84 -0.20 14.23
CA LEU A 107 -1.24 -1.52 14.42
C LEU A 107 -0.44 -1.62 15.74
N ALA A 108 0.18 -0.53 16.18
CA ALA A 108 0.89 -0.46 17.46
C ALA A 108 -0.05 -0.32 18.68
N GLY A 109 -1.36 -0.20 18.47
CA GLY A 109 -2.37 0.00 19.50
C GLY A 109 -2.56 1.46 19.95
N ASP A 110 -1.89 2.43 19.32
CA ASP A 110 -2.09 3.85 19.59
C ASP A 110 -3.18 4.43 18.68
N HIS A 111 -4.42 3.98 18.92
CA HIS A 111 -5.58 4.39 18.13
C HIS A 111 -5.83 5.91 18.18
N GLY A 112 -5.47 6.57 19.29
CA GLY A 112 -5.62 8.01 19.42
C GLY A 112 -4.70 8.77 18.47
N ALA A 113 -3.41 8.38 18.42
CA ALA A 113 -2.46 8.96 17.47
C ALA A 113 -2.84 8.61 16.02
N ALA A 114 -3.30 7.38 15.76
CA ALA A 114 -3.73 6.96 14.43
C ALA A 114 -4.86 7.85 13.89
N GLN A 115 -5.88 8.11 14.70
CA GLN A 115 -6.99 9.01 14.34
C GLN A 115 -6.52 10.43 14.03
N GLU A 116 -5.56 10.96 14.78
CA GLU A 116 -4.99 12.28 14.51
C GLU A 116 -4.23 12.31 13.19
N SER A 117 -3.36 11.32 12.94
CA SER A 117 -2.62 11.21 11.69
C SER A 117 -3.55 11.10 10.48
N TRP A 118 -4.63 10.31 10.57
CA TRP A 118 -5.60 10.19 9.47
C TRP A 118 -6.45 11.47 9.27
N ARG A 119 -6.77 12.22 10.32
CA ARG A 119 -7.44 13.53 10.15
C ARG A 119 -6.56 14.52 9.41
N GLN A 120 -5.27 14.54 9.76
CA GLN A 120 -4.28 15.37 9.08
C GLN A 120 -4.08 14.91 7.62
N ALA A 121 -3.97 13.60 7.37
CA ALA A 121 -3.91 13.04 6.03
C ALA A 121 -5.09 13.52 5.18
N ARG A 122 -6.32 13.39 5.68
CA ARG A 122 -7.52 13.85 4.98
C ARG A 122 -7.46 15.35 4.66
N SER A 123 -7.09 16.18 5.65
CA SER A 123 -6.99 17.63 5.45
C SER A 123 -5.94 18.03 4.43
N GLU A 124 -4.84 17.28 4.30
CA GLU A 124 -3.77 17.56 3.34
C GLU A 124 -4.10 17.03 1.94
N LEU A 125 -4.81 15.91 1.82
CA LEU A 125 -5.15 15.27 0.53
C LEU A 125 -6.35 15.95 -0.17
N GLU A 126 -7.36 16.41 0.58
CA GLU A 126 -8.59 16.98 0.01
C GLU A 126 -8.38 18.17 -0.94
N PRO A 127 -7.48 19.15 -0.66
CA PRO A 127 -7.18 20.23 -1.59
C PRO A 127 -6.63 19.73 -2.93
N PHE A 128 -5.70 18.77 -2.92
CA PHE A 128 -5.13 18.21 -4.14
C PHE A 128 -6.17 17.44 -4.96
N LEU A 129 -7.12 16.76 -4.31
CA LEU A 129 -8.22 16.11 -5.04
C LEU A 129 -9.12 17.13 -5.75
N LYS A 130 -9.28 18.35 -5.22
CA LYS A 130 -10.05 19.40 -5.92
C LYS A 130 -9.32 19.88 -7.18
N GLU A 131 -7.99 19.95 -7.13
CA GLU A 131 -7.16 20.32 -8.26
C GLU A 131 -7.02 19.19 -9.29
N GLN A 132 -7.04 17.94 -8.83
CA GLN A 132 -6.83 16.73 -9.63
C GLN A 132 -8.00 15.73 -9.42
N PRO A 133 -9.23 16.06 -9.87
CA PRO A 133 -10.43 15.29 -9.53
C PRO A 133 -10.47 13.86 -10.09
N GLU A 134 -9.59 13.53 -11.04
CA GLU A 134 -9.50 12.20 -11.66
C GLU A 134 -8.24 11.43 -11.24
N ASN A 135 -7.43 11.97 -10.32
CA ASN A 135 -6.24 11.28 -9.84
C ASN A 135 -6.65 10.10 -8.94
N PHE A 136 -6.60 8.89 -9.51
CA PHE A 136 -7.05 7.66 -8.84
C PHE A 136 -6.22 7.30 -7.60
N ALA A 137 -4.92 7.65 -7.58
CA ALA A 137 -4.06 7.42 -6.41
C ALA A 137 -4.53 8.27 -5.22
N LEU A 138 -4.70 9.58 -5.43
CA LEU A 138 -5.27 10.51 -4.44
C LEU A 138 -6.65 10.07 -3.93
N ILE A 139 -7.52 9.60 -4.83
CA ILE A 139 -8.84 9.09 -4.45
C ILE A 139 -8.69 7.83 -3.59
N GLY A 140 -7.75 6.95 -3.93
CA GLY A 140 -7.43 5.74 -3.17
C GLY A 140 -6.94 6.04 -1.76
N ASP A 141 -5.99 6.96 -1.61
CA ASP A 141 -5.46 7.39 -0.30
C ASP A 141 -6.56 7.97 0.58
N LEU A 142 -7.44 8.79 0.01
CA LEU A 142 -8.60 9.32 0.73
C LEU A 142 -9.61 8.22 1.10
N ALA A 143 -9.79 7.19 0.27
CA ALA A 143 -10.65 6.05 0.61
C ALA A 143 -10.10 5.31 1.83
N LEU A 144 -8.80 5.00 1.84
CA LEU A 144 -8.13 4.30 2.94
C LEU A 144 -8.03 5.16 4.21
N THR A 145 -7.83 6.47 4.04
CA THR A 145 -7.84 7.42 5.16
C THR A 145 -9.22 7.51 5.81
N ASN A 146 -10.30 7.61 5.01
CA ASN A 146 -11.66 7.62 5.57
C ASN A 146 -12.06 6.28 6.18
N MET A 147 -11.53 5.16 5.67
CA MET A 147 -11.65 3.85 6.31
C MET A 147 -11.01 3.86 7.71
N GLY A 148 -9.78 4.38 7.85
CA GLY A 148 -9.12 4.54 9.15
C GLY A 148 -9.89 5.45 10.12
N LEU A 149 -10.52 6.51 9.60
CA LEU A 149 -11.38 7.41 10.39
C LEU A 149 -12.74 6.80 10.77
N GLY A 150 -13.06 5.59 10.31
CA GLY A 150 -14.34 4.92 10.56
C GLY A 150 -15.51 5.44 9.72
N ASP A 151 -15.26 6.31 8.74
CA ASP A 151 -16.29 6.79 7.80
C ASP A 151 -16.44 5.79 6.65
N LYS A 152 -17.13 4.68 6.94
CA LYS A 152 -17.40 3.60 5.98
C LYS A 152 -18.03 4.10 4.69
N THR A 153 -19.00 5.01 4.79
CA THR A 153 -19.76 5.50 3.62
C THR A 153 -18.84 6.29 2.69
N ALA A 154 -18.07 7.23 3.22
CA ALA A 154 -17.11 8.00 2.42
C ALA A 154 -16.02 7.10 1.83
N ALA A 155 -15.48 6.16 2.61
CA ALA A 155 -14.44 5.25 2.18
C ALA A 155 -14.87 4.39 0.98
N LEU A 156 -16.06 3.78 1.04
CA LEU A 156 -16.57 2.95 -0.06
C LEU A 156 -16.91 3.79 -1.30
N ALA A 157 -17.51 4.97 -1.13
CA ALA A 157 -17.82 5.86 -2.25
C ALA A 157 -16.54 6.33 -2.98
N LEU A 158 -15.48 6.64 -2.23
CA LEU A 158 -14.19 7.01 -2.80
C LEU A 158 -13.53 5.82 -3.50
N ALA A 159 -13.55 4.62 -2.90
CA ALA A 159 -13.00 3.42 -3.54
C ALA A 159 -13.71 3.10 -4.87
N GLU A 160 -15.04 3.22 -4.93
CA GLU A 160 -15.81 3.08 -6.17
C GLU A 160 -15.45 4.16 -7.20
N ARG A 161 -15.26 5.40 -6.75
CA ARG A 161 -14.81 6.50 -7.61
C ARG A 161 -13.40 6.25 -8.17
N ALA A 162 -12.48 5.68 -7.39
CA ALA A 162 -11.14 5.33 -7.84
C ALA A 162 -11.18 4.29 -8.97
N ILE A 163 -12.07 3.31 -8.87
CA ILE A 163 -12.31 2.30 -9.93
C ILE A 163 -12.87 2.97 -11.19
N ALA A 164 -13.82 3.90 -11.04
CA ALA A 164 -14.40 4.62 -12.17
C ALA A 164 -13.39 5.55 -12.87
N ALA A 165 -12.46 6.14 -12.12
CA ALA A 165 -11.40 7.01 -12.64
C ALA A 165 -10.30 6.22 -13.38
N SER A 166 -10.01 4.98 -12.96
CA SER A 166 -9.01 4.11 -13.57
C SER A 166 -9.57 2.71 -13.88
N PRO A 167 -10.47 2.59 -14.87
CA PRO A 167 -11.03 1.30 -15.24
C PRO A 167 -9.96 0.43 -15.93
N ILE A 168 -9.93 -0.87 -15.63
CA ILE A 168 -8.92 -1.82 -16.16
C ILE A 168 -8.88 -1.79 -17.69
N GLU A 169 -10.01 -1.57 -18.35
CA GLU A 169 -10.12 -1.53 -19.82
C GLU A 169 -9.33 -0.36 -20.43
N LYS A 170 -9.09 0.71 -19.65
CA LYS A 170 -8.34 1.90 -20.09
C LYS A 170 -6.96 2.00 -19.44
N ASN A 171 -6.82 1.48 -18.22
CA ASN A 171 -5.57 1.43 -17.49
C ASN A 171 -5.37 0.02 -16.93
N ALA A 172 -4.91 -0.90 -17.79
CA ALA A 172 -4.70 -2.29 -17.41
C ALA A 172 -3.59 -2.48 -16.35
N MET A 173 -2.66 -1.53 -16.27
CA MET A 173 -1.55 -1.60 -15.32
C MET A 173 -1.96 -1.14 -13.93
N ASP A 174 -2.57 0.03 -13.79
CA ASP A 174 -2.89 0.59 -12.47
C ASP A 174 -4.35 0.41 -12.07
N GLY A 175 -5.26 0.14 -13.01
CA GLY A 175 -6.69 -0.09 -12.69
C GLY A 175 -6.93 -1.18 -11.64
N PRO A 176 -6.13 -2.26 -11.57
CA PRO A 176 -6.24 -3.25 -10.49
C PRO A 176 -5.97 -2.68 -9.08
N SER A 177 -5.17 -1.63 -8.94
CA SER A 177 -4.85 -1.01 -7.64
C SER A 177 -6.09 -0.39 -7.00
N SER A 178 -6.95 0.27 -7.77
CA SER A 178 -8.23 0.81 -7.31
C SER A 178 -9.19 -0.28 -6.81
N ILE A 179 -9.16 -1.46 -7.41
CA ILE A 179 -9.97 -2.61 -6.96
C ILE A 179 -9.41 -3.19 -5.67
N GLU A 180 -8.08 -3.22 -5.52
CA GLU A 180 -7.44 -3.62 -4.26
C GLU A 180 -7.79 -2.64 -3.12
N VAL A 181 -7.79 -1.33 -3.37
CA VAL A 181 -8.25 -0.33 -2.39
C VAL A 181 -9.66 -0.65 -1.94
N LEU A 182 -10.57 -0.94 -2.87
CA LEU A 182 -11.93 -1.36 -2.52
C LEU A 182 -11.94 -2.63 -1.66
N ALA A 183 -11.12 -3.63 -1.99
CA ALA A 183 -11.04 -4.86 -1.22
C ALA A 183 -10.62 -4.61 0.23
N ARG A 184 -9.64 -3.71 0.44
CA ARG A 184 -9.14 -3.33 1.77
C ARG A 184 -10.18 -2.57 2.58
N VAL A 185 -10.81 -1.56 1.96
CA VAL A 185 -11.91 -0.81 2.60
C VAL A 185 -13.05 -1.75 2.98
N ALA A 186 -13.47 -2.63 2.07
CA ALA A 186 -14.54 -3.58 2.33
C ALA A 186 -14.18 -4.56 3.47
N ALA A 187 -12.94 -5.06 3.50
CA ALA A 187 -12.47 -5.97 4.55
C ALA A 187 -12.55 -5.32 5.95
N GLN A 188 -12.03 -4.10 6.08
CA GLN A 188 -11.98 -3.38 7.36
C GLN A 188 -13.34 -2.83 7.82
N THR A 189 -14.30 -2.68 6.89
CA THR A 189 -15.64 -2.15 7.20
C THR A 189 -16.73 -3.24 7.30
N GLY A 190 -16.31 -4.51 7.36
CA GLY A 190 -17.19 -5.67 7.57
C GLY A 190 -17.91 -6.19 6.32
N GLU A 191 -17.64 -5.64 5.13
CA GLU A 191 -18.22 -6.06 3.85
C GLU A 191 -17.46 -7.28 3.29
N SER A 192 -17.43 -8.38 4.04
CA SER A 192 -16.56 -9.54 3.77
C SER A 192 -16.75 -10.14 2.37
N ASP A 193 -18.00 -10.33 1.93
CA ASP A 193 -18.28 -10.90 0.60
C ASP A 193 -17.83 -9.98 -0.53
N ARG A 194 -18.01 -8.67 -0.35
CA ARG A 194 -17.56 -7.65 -1.30
C ARG A 194 -16.04 -7.60 -1.37
N ALA A 195 -15.36 -7.68 -0.21
CA ALA A 195 -13.91 -7.73 -0.15
C ALA A 195 -13.36 -8.95 -0.90
N ILE A 196 -13.91 -10.14 -0.62
CA ILE A 196 -13.47 -11.39 -1.24
C ILE A 196 -13.71 -11.38 -2.76
N ALA A 197 -14.84 -10.86 -3.23
CA ALA A 197 -15.10 -10.72 -4.67
C ALA A 197 -14.09 -9.78 -5.36
N ALA A 198 -13.74 -8.67 -4.71
CA ALA A 198 -12.71 -7.77 -5.22
C ALA A 198 -11.32 -8.43 -5.24
N LEU A 199 -10.95 -9.17 -4.19
CA LEU A 199 -9.70 -9.94 -4.14
C LEU A 199 -9.63 -11.04 -5.21
N GLU A 200 -10.72 -11.77 -5.43
CA GLU A 200 -10.85 -12.75 -6.51
C GLU A 200 -10.56 -12.12 -7.88
N LYS A 201 -11.09 -10.92 -8.12
CA LYS A 201 -10.86 -10.16 -9.35
C LYS A 201 -9.40 -9.72 -9.48
N VAL A 202 -8.83 -9.07 -8.48
CA VAL A 202 -7.44 -8.57 -8.50
C VAL A 202 -6.45 -9.71 -8.73
N LEU A 203 -6.61 -10.83 -8.03
CA LEU A 203 -5.73 -12.00 -8.20
C LEU A 203 -5.90 -12.72 -9.55
N SER A 204 -6.95 -12.41 -10.32
CA SER A 204 -7.21 -13.02 -11.64
C SER A 204 -6.64 -12.24 -12.82
N ILE A 205 -6.16 -11.02 -12.58
CA ILE A 205 -5.66 -10.12 -13.63
C ILE A 205 -4.22 -9.69 -13.30
N PRO A 206 -3.37 -9.47 -14.30
CA PRO A 206 -2.06 -8.89 -14.05
C PRO A 206 -2.21 -7.36 -13.83
N GLY A 207 -1.38 -6.78 -12.96
CA GLY A 207 -1.35 -5.33 -12.71
C GLY A 207 -0.58 -4.95 -11.45
N ALA A 208 -0.52 -3.66 -11.16
CA ALA A 208 0.05 -3.12 -9.93
C ALA A 208 -0.94 -3.26 -8.76
N GLY A 209 -0.40 -3.39 -7.54
CA GLY A 209 -1.17 -3.37 -6.30
C GLY A 209 -1.41 -1.95 -5.78
N ALA A 210 -2.17 -1.85 -4.69
CA ALA A 210 -2.59 -0.59 -4.06
C ALA A 210 -1.44 0.24 -3.48
N TRP A 211 -0.34 -0.39 -3.07
CA TRP A 211 0.72 0.28 -2.31
C TRP A 211 1.89 0.73 -3.17
N THR A 212 2.09 0.10 -4.32
CA THR A 212 3.34 0.24 -5.06
C THR A 212 3.11 0.03 -6.54
N LEU A 213 3.61 0.97 -7.33
CA LEU A 213 3.72 0.82 -8.77
C LEU A 213 4.48 -0.49 -9.07
N ASN A 214 3.89 -1.34 -9.89
CA ASN A 214 4.46 -2.58 -10.44
C ASN A 214 4.51 -3.85 -9.57
N ILE A 215 4.12 -3.84 -8.29
CA ILE A 215 4.08 -5.07 -7.47
C ILE A 215 2.62 -5.48 -7.24
N PRO A 216 2.16 -6.63 -7.76
CA PRO A 216 0.78 -7.08 -7.61
C PRO A 216 0.50 -7.53 -6.18
N LEU A 217 -0.78 -7.48 -5.78
CA LEU A 217 -1.25 -8.23 -4.63
C LEU A 217 -1.04 -9.73 -4.87
N THR A 218 -0.49 -10.43 -3.88
CA THR A 218 -0.22 -11.87 -3.97
C THR A 218 -0.89 -12.64 -2.84
N PRO A 219 -1.05 -13.97 -2.99
CA PRO A 219 -1.49 -14.84 -1.90
C PRO A 219 -0.59 -14.76 -0.66
N ALA A 220 0.70 -14.46 -0.81
CA ALA A 220 1.59 -14.23 0.32
C ALA A 220 1.26 -12.93 1.07
N LEU A 221 0.99 -11.85 0.35
CA LEU A 221 0.55 -10.60 0.97
C LEU A 221 -0.80 -10.73 1.65
N LEU A 222 -1.76 -11.46 1.05
CA LEU A 222 -3.03 -11.79 1.74
C LEU A 222 -2.79 -12.49 3.08
N ARG A 223 -1.74 -13.32 3.17
CA ARG A 223 -1.36 -14.02 4.41
C ARG A 223 -0.61 -13.14 5.42
N LEU A 224 -0.04 -12.01 5.04
CA LEU A 224 0.80 -11.21 5.94
C LEU A 224 0.14 -9.90 6.36
N ASP A 225 -0.57 -9.25 5.43
CA ASP A 225 -1.08 -7.90 5.57
C ASP A 225 -2.22 -7.79 6.62
N PRO A 226 -2.12 -6.84 7.58
CA PRO A 226 -3.14 -6.60 8.60
C PRO A 226 -4.53 -6.24 8.10
N MET A 227 -4.63 -5.56 6.96
CA MET A 227 -5.94 -5.10 6.47
C MET A 227 -6.87 -6.24 6.08
N PHE A 228 -6.33 -7.46 5.95
CA PHE A 228 -7.12 -8.66 5.70
C PHE A 228 -7.33 -9.52 6.95
N ASP A 229 -6.87 -9.07 8.12
CA ASP A 229 -7.09 -9.77 9.39
C ASP A 229 -8.57 -10.09 9.67
N PRO A 230 -9.55 -9.19 9.38
CA PRO A 230 -10.97 -9.53 9.55
C PRO A 230 -11.46 -10.70 8.69
N LEU A 231 -10.78 -11.02 7.58
CA LEU A 231 -11.19 -12.07 6.65
C LEU A 231 -10.56 -13.44 6.97
N ARG A 232 -9.63 -13.52 7.93
CA ARG A 232 -8.79 -14.71 8.18
C ARG A 232 -9.56 -15.98 8.51
N SER A 233 -10.71 -15.85 9.15
CA SER A 233 -11.60 -16.96 9.51
C SER A 233 -12.51 -17.39 8.36
N ASN A 234 -12.58 -16.64 7.26
CA ASN A 234 -13.47 -16.93 6.14
C ASN A 234 -12.86 -18.01 5.22
N PRO A 235 -13.54 -19.15 4.98
CA PRO A 235 -13.02 -20.23 4.13
C PRO A 235 -12.74 -19.81 2.68
N ARG A 236 -13.50 -18.85 2.13
CA ARG A 236 -13.25 -18.35 0.77
C ARG A 236 -11.95 -17.54 0.71
N PHE A 237 -11.68 -16.74 1.75
CA PHE A 237 -10.43 -15.99 1.86
C PHE A 237 -9.21 -16.91 2.02
N GLN A 238 -9.33 -17.95 2.85
CA GLN A 238 -8.27 -18.97 3.00
C GLN A 238 -7.91 -19.63 1.66
N LYS A 239 -8.90 -19.97 0.83
CA LYS A 239 -8.66 -20.49 -0.53
C LYS A 239 -7.88 -19.53 -1.42
N LEU A 240 -8.05 -18.21 -1.27
CA LEU A 240 -7.26 -17.22 -2.01
C LEU A 240 -5.80 -17.19 -1.56
N CYS A 241 -5.57 -17.35 -0.25
CA CYS A 241 -4.24 -17.42 0.35
C CYS A 241 -3.44 -18.65 -0.09
N ASP A 242 -4.13 -19.75 -0.39
CA ASP A 242 -3.53 -21.04 -0.77
C ASP A 242 -3.24 -21.15 -2.27
N LYS A 243 -3.67 -20.18 -3.09
CA LYS A 243 -3.33 -20.17 -4.51
C LYS A 243 -1.81 -20.08 -4.64
N LYS A 244 -1.22 -21.00 -5.41
CA LYS A 244 0.19 -20.89 -5.80
C LYS A 244 0.33 -19.67 -6.70
N GLN A 245 1.41 -18.91 -6.49
CA GLN A 245 1.81 -17.90 -7.47
C GLN A 245 2.05 -18.63 -8.81
N PRO A 246 1.52 -18.11 -9.93
CA PRO A 246 1.75 -18.69 -11.25
C PRO A 246 3.22 -18.61 -11.67
#